data_AF-K6T772-F1
#
_entry.id   AF-K6T772-F1
#
_cell.length_a   1.000
_cell.length_b   1.000
_cell.length_c   1.000
_cell.angle_alpha   90.00
_cell.angle_beta   90.00
_cell.angle_gamma   90.00
#
_symmetry.space_group_name_H-M   'P 1'
#
loop_
_entity.id
_entity.type
_entity.pdbx_description
1 polymer ?
#
loop_
_entity_poly.entity_id
_entity_poly.type
_entity_poly.pdbx_seq_one_letter_code
_entity_poly.pdbx_strand_id
1 'polypeptide(L)'
;MKKIEARGIKAPNAAILMENILKQDSTSGLIITLSPGSEEGLDNVAWKYGLGIEVETKENEVVVCLAKNLGDREDLEELDVTGETCPGPIIIAGDKLGCMENGDRVKIKNNNLETIEDIAIALPEMGGKLVDQGIDGEKHYLVIEKVDKQDSKETTTSVNRDKVLVVQSNGIGNAERAYATFIFAKAALSMGKNVSIFLLMDGVSIAPKGNAATVKHPAFDRLDHLMTEAIDAGATIYVCELSANFRGIKQKDLEKGCKLAGAATYVTLLSDPTYAVVNF
;
A
#
# COMPACT_ATOMS: atom_id res chain seq x y z
N MET A 1 -19.90 8.21 0.62
CA MET A 1 -20.76 8.42 -0.56
C MET A 1 -22.22 8.14 -0.23
N LYS A 2 -23.12 9.08 -0.50
CA LYS A 2 -24.57 8.93 -0.28
C LYS A 2 -25.19 8.17 -1.45
N LYS A 3 -26.08 7.19 -1.19
CA LYS A 3 -26.76 6.41 -2.23
C LYS A 3 -28.25 6.76 -2.26
N ILE A 4 -28.81 6.97 -3.45
CA ILE A 4 -30.21 7.35 -3.65
C ILE A 4 -30.83 6.55 -4.78
N GLU A 5 -31.96 5.91 -4.50
CA GLU A 5 -32.78 5.30 -5.55
C GLU A 5 -33.86 6.27 -6.01
N ALA A 6 -33.79 6.68 -7.27
CA ALA A 6 -34.66 7.67 -7.90
C ALA A 6 -35.25 7.15 -9.23
N ARG A 7 -35.47 5.83 -9.34
CA ARG A 7 -36.00 5.15 -10.54
C ARG A 7 -37.33 5.75 -11.06
N GLY A 8 -38.11 6.44 -10.22
CA GLY A 8 -39.37 7.08 -10.62
C GLY A 8 -39.27 8.53 -11.12
N ILE A 9 -38.08 9.14 -11.09
CA ILE A 9 -37.89 10.57 -11.34
C ILE A 9 -37.26 10.77 -12.72
N LYS A 10 -38.01 11.37 -13.64
CA LYS A 10 -37.58 11.64 -15.02
C LYS A 10 -36.78 12.93 -15.13
N ALA A 11 -36.02 13.08 -16.22
CA ALA A 11 -35.42 14.36 -16.59
C ALA A 11 -36.53 15.43 -16.83
N PRO A 12 -36.31 16.71 -16.47
CA PRO A 12 -35.13 17.27 -15.79
C PRO A 12 -35.22 17.21 -14.25
N ASN A 13 -36.29 16.61 -13.68
CA ASN A 13 -36.51 16.60 -12.23
C ASN A 13 -35.41 15.83 -11.47
N ALA A 14 -34.77 14.84 -12.11
CA ALA A 14 -33.62 14.13 -11.55
C ALA A 14 -32.42 15.08 -11.31
N ALA A 15 -32.15 16.00 -12.23
CA ALA A 15 -31.12 17.03 -12.09
C ALA A 15 -31.45 18.01 -10.94
N ILE A 16 -32.72 18.42 -10.81
CA ILE A 16 -33.18 19.30 -9.71
C ILE A 16 -33.02 18.60 -8.35
N LEU A 17 -33.38 17.31 -8.27
CA LEU A 17 -33.19 16.52 -7.06
C LEU A 17 -31.70 16.47 -6.69
N MET A 18 -30.84 16.10 -7.64
CA MET A 18 -29.39 16.07 -7.47
C MET A 18 -28.85 17.42 -6.97
N GLU A 19 -29.26 18.53 -7.59
CA GLU A 19 -28.82 19.88 -7.20
C GLU A 19 -29.22 20.20 -5.75
N ASN A 20 -30.44 19.85 -5.33
CA ASN A 20 -30.90 20.09 -3.97
C ASN A 20 -30.16 19.25 -2.93
N ILE A 21 -29.74 18.03 -3.29
CA ILE A 21 -28.90 17.19 -2.44
C ILE A 21 -27.52 17.80 -2.27
N LEU A 22 -26.89 18.22 -3.38
CA LEU A 22 -25.56 18.82 -3.38
C LEU A 22 -25.53 20.19 -2.66
N LYS A 23 -26.65 20.93 -2.62
CA LYS A 23 -26.80 22.15 -1.81
C LYS A 23 -26.73 21.88 -0.30
N GLN A 24 -27.15 20.70 0.14
CA GLN A 24 -27.21 20.35 1.58
C GLN A 24 -25.94 19.64 2.06
N ASP A 25 -25.25 18.93 1.17
CA ASP A 25 -23.99 18.24 1.44
C ASP A 25 -23.16 18.16 0.15
N SER A 26 -22.24 19.10 -0.03
CA SER A 26 -21.36 19.21 -1.20
C SER A 26 -20.03 18.46 -1.05
N THR A 27 -19.81 17.80 0.09
CA THR A 27 -18.51 17.23 0.45
C THR A 27 -18.43 15.73 0.27
N SER A 28 -19.56 15.01 0.37
CA SER A 28 -19.59 13.57 0.19
C SER A 28 -20.14 13.21 -1.20
N GLY A 29 -19.37 12.47 -2.02
CA GLY A 29 -19.84 12.04 -3.35
C GLY A 29 -21.22 11.37 -3.33
N LEU A 30 -21.92 11.36 -4.48
CA LEU A 30 -23.30 10.91 -4.61
C LEU A 30 -23.41 9.79 -5.65
N ILE A 31 -24.14 8.73 -5.32
CA ILE A 31 -24.54 7.69 -6.26
C ILE A 31 -26.07 7.76 -6.38
N ILE A 32 -26.57 7.98 -7.59
CA ILE A 32 -28.01 8.04 -7.88
C ILE A 32 -28.39 6.99 -8.94
N THR A 33 -29.35 6.15 -8.60
CA THR A 33 -29.90 5.13 -9.51
C THR A 33 -31.19 5.64 -10.12
N LEU A 34 -31.26 5.67 -11.45
CA LEU A 34 -32.30 6.30 -12.24
C LEU A 34 -32.91 5.31 -13.26
N SER A 35 -34.08 5.67 -13.80
CA SER A 35 -34.57 5.01 -15.02
C SER A 35 -33.81 5.53 -16.24
N PRO A 36 -33.54 4.70 -17.27
CA PRO A 36 -32.87 5.15 -18.50
C PRO A 36 -33.50 6.41 -19.11
N GLY A 37 -32.66 7.34 -19.57
CA GLY A 37 -33.06 8.65 -20.09
C GLY A 37 -33.40 9.68 -19.02
N SER A 38 -33.21 9.38 -17.73
CA SER A 38 -33.41 10.36 -16.65
C SER A 38 -32.11 11.02 -16.20
N GLU A 39 -30.97 10.54 -16.68
CA GLU A 39 -29.62 11.07 -16.49
C GLU A 39 -29.33 12.36 -17.27
N GLU A 40 -30.25 12.79 -18.14
CA GLU A 40 -30.11 14.01 -18.94
C GLU A 40 -30.02 15.26 -18.04
N GLY A 41 -28.96 16.05 -18.22
CA GLY A 41 -28.71 17.29 -17.50
C GLY A 41 -28.00 17.14 -16.15
N LEU A 42 -27.70 15.92 -15.69
CA LEU A 42 -26.96 15.70 -14.43
C LEU A 42 -25.49 16.13 -14.53
N ASP A 43 -24.91 16.04 -15.73
CA ASP A 43 -23.58 16.55 -16.08
C ASP A 43 -23.41 18.04 -15.76
N ASN A 44 -24.40 18.86 -16.13
CA ASN A 44 -24.40 20.29 -15.89
C ASN A 44 -24.46 20.61 -14.38
N VAL A 45 -25.21 19.81 -13.63
CA VAL A 45 -25.28 19.93 -12.18
C VAL A 45 -23.97 19.48 -11.54
N ALA A 46 -23.35 18.40 -12.02
CA ALA A 46 -22.05 17.94 -11.52
C ALA A 46 -20.98 19.03 -11.70
N TRP A 47 -20.91 19.60 -12.91
CA TRP A 47 -19.96 20.66 -13.25
C TRP A 47 -20.13 21.90 -12.38
N LYS A 48 -21.37 22.34 -12.14
CA LYS A 48 -21.67 23.49 -11.27
C LYS A 48 -21.10 23.35 -9.85
N TYR A 49 -20.92 22.11 -9.37
CA TYR A 49 -20.41 21.81 -8.03
C TYR A 49 -18.96 21.27 -8.05
N GLY A 50 -18.28 21.29 -9.20
CA GLY A 50 -16.90 20.80 -9.32
C GLY A 50 -16.77 19.30 -9.06
N LEU A 51 -17.75 18.51 -9.51
CA LEU A 51 -17.75 17.06 -9.40
C LEU A 51 -17.63 16.44 -10.80
N GLY A 52 -16.80 15.40 -10.91
CA GLY A 52 -16.81 14.47 -12.04
C GLY A 52 -18.01 13.53 -11.96
N ILE A 53 -18.42 13.01 -13.12
CA ILE A 53 -19.61 12.17 -13.29
C ILE A 53 -19.26 10.92 -14.11
N GLU A 54 -19.57 9.75 -13.58
CA GLU A 54 -19.53 8.47 -14.33
C GLU A 54 -20.96 7.94 -14.43
N VAL A 55 -21.33 7.50 -15.63
CA VAL A 55 -22.65 6.95 -15.93
C VAL A 55 -22.50 5.51 -16.39
N GLU A 56 -23.06 4.58 -15.63
CA GLU A 56 -23.11 3.17 -15.98
C GLU A 56 -24.55 2.77 -16.34
N THR A 57 -24.76 2.33 -17.57
CA THR A 57 -26.08 1.91 -18.06
C THR A 57 -26.23 0.39 -17.95
N LYS A 58 -27.30 -0.06 -17.26
CA LYS A 58 -27.73 -1.45 -17.17
C LYS A 58 -29.09 -1.62 -17.86
N GLU A 59 -29.50 -2.87 -18.13
CA GLU A 59 -30.72 -3.16 -18.93
C GLU A 59 -31.99 -2.40 -18.46
N ASN A 60 -32.15 -2.16 -17.16
CA ASN A 60 -33.35 -1.52 -16.59
C ASN A 60 -33.06 -0.28 -15.72
N GLU A 61 -31.80 0.14 -15.59
CA GLU A 61 -31.43 1.26 -14.73
C GLU A 61 -30.14 1.94 -15.18
N VAL A 62 -30.00 3.20 -14.83
CA VAL A 62 -28.78 3.99 -15.02
C VAL A 62 -28.24 4.35 -13.64
N VAL A 63 -26.98 4.03 -13.38
CA VAL A 63 -26.29 4.38 -12.15
C VAL A 63 -25.35 5.55 -12.45
N VAL A 64 -25.58 6.68 -11.79
CA VAL A 64 -24.76 7.87 -11.93
C VAL A 64 -23.97 8.07 -10.65
N CYS A 65 -22.65 8.08 -10.77
CA CYS A 65 -21.71 8.31 -9.68
C CYS A 65 -21.09 9.71 -9.81
N LEU A 66 -21.01 10.43 -8.70
CA LEU A 66 -20.51 11.80 -8.60
C LEU A 66 -19.45 11.88 -7.52
N ALA A 67 -18.26 12.37 -7.84
CA ALA A 67 -17.22 12.68 -6.86
C ALA A 67 -16.32 13.80 -7.37
N LYS A 68 -15.58 14.46 -6.47
CA LYS A 68 -14.64 15.54 -6.82
C LYS A 68 -13.57 15.12 -7.83
N ASN A 69 -13.35 13.81 -8.03
CA ASN A 69 -12.28 13.25 -8.85
C ASN A 69 -12.77 12.22 -9.90
N LEU A 70 -14.03 12.32 -10.35
CA LEU A 70 -14.64 11.33 -11.24
C LEU A 70 -14.63 11.70 -12.76
N GLY A 71 -13.80 12.64 -13.21
CA GLY A 71 -13.74 13.01 -14.64
C GLY A 71 -12.46 13.73 -15.07
N ASP A 72 -11.94 13.29 -16.22
CA ASP A 72 -10.79 13.74 -17.02
C ASP A 72 -9.38 13.68 -16.42
N ARG A 73 -8.45 13.13 -17.23
CA ARG A 73 -7.03 12.88 -16.91
C ARG A 73 -6.23 14.13 -16.50
N GLU A 74 -6.79 15.33 -16.61
CA GLU A 74 -6.07 16.60 -16.47
C GLU A 74 -6.03 17.16 -15.04
N ASP A 75 -6.92 16.75 -14.14
CA ASP A 75 -6.97 17.26 -12.74
C ASP A 75 -6.64 16.19 -11.67
N LEU A 76 -6.19 15.01 -12.08
CA LEU A 76 -5.71 13.99 -11.15
C LEU A 76 -4.38 14.42 -10.52
N GLU A 77 -4.30 14.34 -9.18
CA GLU A 77 -3.03 14.50 -8.50
C GLU A 77 -2.03 13.46 -9.04
N GLU A 78 -0.88 13.94 -9.51
CA GLU A 78 0.16 13.11 -10.10
C GLU A 78 1.32 12.92 -9.12
N LEU A 79 1.78 11.68 -9.00
CA LEU A 79 2.90 11.29 -8.17
C LEU A 79 3.94 10.60 -9.04
N ASP A 80 5.07 11.26 -9.26
CA ASP A 80 6.19 10.69 -10.01
C ASP A 80 7.18 10.01 -9.05
N VAL A 81 7.34 8.71 -9.20
CA VAL A 81 8.26 7.90 -8.39
C VAL A 81 9.54 7.54 -9.16
N THR A 82 9.84 8.27 -10.24
CA THR A 82 11.07 8.08 -11.02
C THR A 82 12.31 8.44 -10.18
N GLY A 83 13.33 7.57 -10.24
CA GLY A 83 14.62 7.78 -9.53
C GLY A 83 14.67 7.16 -8.15
N GLU A 84 13.54 6.68 -7.64
CA GLU A 84 13.45 5.96 -6.38
C GLU A 84 14.06 4.55 -6.51
N THR A 85 14.81 4.12 -5.49
CA THR A 85 15.39 2.78 -5.43
C THR A 85 14.50 1.85 -4.62
N CYS A 86 14.47 0.55 -4.97
CA CYS A 86 13.64 -0.44 -4.28
C CYS A 86 13.95 -0.45 -2.76
N PRO A 87 12.93 -0.34 -1.87
CA PRO A 87 11.49 -0.48 -2.11
C PRO A 87 10.72 0.86 -2.20
N GLY A 88 11.41 1.98 -2.43
CA GLY A 88 10.88 3.35 -2.43
C GLY A 88 9.57 3.55 -3.20
N PRO A 89 9.42 3.10 -4.46
CA PRO A 89 8.18 3.28 -5.22
C PRO A 89 6.93 2.71 -4.55
N ILE A 90 7.02 1.52 -3.96
CA ILE A 90 5.89 0.89 -3.25
C ILE A 90 5.60 1.62 -1.94
N ILE A 91 6.64 2.06 -1.20
CA ILE A 91 6.45 2.84 0.03
C ILE A 91 5.70 4.14 -0.27
N ILE A 92 6.17 4.89 -1.27
CA ILE A 92 5.56 6.17 -1.66
C ILE A 92 4.11 5.97 -2.11
N ALA A 93 3.84 4.94 -2.91
CA ALA A 93 2.48 4.59 -3.32
C ALA A 93 1.59 4.21 -2.13
N GLY A 94 2.09 3.38 -1.22
CA GLY A 94 1.38 2.91 -0.02
C GLY A 94 1.08 4.04 0.97
N ASP A 95 2.07 4.90 1.26
CA ASP A 95 1.91 6.06 2.14
C ASP A 95 0.90 7.06 1.56
N LYS A 96 0.93 7.27 0.23
CA LYS A 96 -0.04 8.12 -0.46
C LYS A 96 -1.45 7.56 -0.32
N LEU A 97 -1.65 6.26 -0.62
CA LEU A 97 -2.94 5.58 -0.43
C LEU A 97 -3.42 5.64 1.02
N GLY A 98 -2.51 5.50 1.99
CA GLY A 98 -2.83 5.58 3.42
C GLY A 98 -3.37 6.94 3.86
N CYS A 99 -3.03 8.01 3.14
CA CYS A 99 -3.49 9.38 3.42
C CYS A 99 -4.75 9.80 2.63
N MET A 100 -5.28 8.93 1.76
CA MET A 100 -6.43 9.21 0.89
C MET A 100 -7.76 8.74 1.49
N GLU A 101 -8.87 9.38 1.10
CA GLU A 101 -10.22 8.92 1.43
C GLU A 101 -10.69 7.85 0.43
N ASN A 102 -11.61 6.97 0.84
CA ASN A 102 -12.12 5.93 -0.07
C ASN A 102 -12.83 6.55 -1.28
N GLY A 103 -12.48 6.07 -2.47
CA GLY A 103 -12.92 6.62 -3.75
C GLY A 103 -12.00 7.69 -4.33
N ASP A 104 -11.03 8.20 -3.57
CA ASP A 104 -10.01 9.10 -4.12
C ASP A 104 -9.09 8.36 -5.08
N ARG A 105 -8.64 9.08 -6.12
CA ARG A 105 -7.77 8.57 -7.17
C ARG A 105 -6.48 9.38 -7.24
N VAL A 106 -5.37 8.70 -7.55
CA VAL A 106 -4.06 9.32 -7.78
C VAL A 106 -3.41 8.66 -8.98
N LYS A 107 -2.68 9.44 -9.79
CA LYS A 107 -1.93 8.94 -10.94
C LYS A 107 -0.46 8.78 -10.58
N ILE A 108 0.04 7.56 -10.53
CA ILE A 108 1.44 7.25 -10.26
C ILE A 108 2.19 7.09 -11.58
N LYS A 109 3.35 7.74 -11.73
CA LYS A 109 4.20 7.68 -12.92
C LYS A 109 5.59 7.15 -12.61
N ASN A 110 6.18 6.42 -13.56
CA ASN A 110 7.59 6.02 -13.53
C ASN A 110 8.12 5.83 -14.97
N ASN A 111 9.42 6.03 -15.20
CA ASN A 111 10.05 5.77 -16.50
C ASN A 111 10.33 4.29 -16.78
N ASN A 112 10.17 3.42 -15.78
CA ASN A 112 10.33 1.97 -15.87
C ASN A 112 8.98 1.25 -15.71
N LEU A 113 8.62 0.43 -16.70
CA LEU A 113 7.42 -0.40 -16.69
C LEU A 113 7.42 -1.40 -15.52
N GLU A 114 8.56 -2.01 -15.21
CA GLU A 114 8.65 -3.05 -14.16
C GLU A 114 8.26 -2.49 -12.78
N THR A 115 8.62 -1.23 -12.50
CA THR A 115 8.23 -0.55 -11.27
C THR A 115 6.72 -0.31 -11.19
N ILE A 116 6.11 0.05 -12.32
CA ILE A 116 4.67 0.22 -12.41
C ILE A 116 3.95 -1.13 -12.20
N GLU A 117 4.40 -2.20 -12.85
CA GLU A 117 3.83 -3.53 -12.68
C GLU A 117 3.95 -4.04 -11.23
N ASP A 118 5.09 -3.78 -10.57
CA ASP A 118 5.31 -4.14 -9.17
C ASP A 118 4.35 -3.40 -8.21
N ILE A 119 4.13 -2.09 -8.42
CA ILE A 119 3.14 -1.32 -7.67
C ILE A 119 1.74 -1.92 -7.88
N ALA A 120 1.36 -2.24 -9.13
CA ALA A 120 0.05 -2.80 -9.45
C ALA A 120 -0.20 -4.13 -8.72
N ILE A 121 0.81 -4.99 -8.59
CA ILE A 121 0.75 -6.25 -7.82
C ILE A 121 0.49 -5.98 -6.33
N ALA A 122 1.13 -4.95 -5.77
CA ALA A 122 1.01 -4.62 -4.36
C ALA A 122 -0.31 -3.90 -3.99
N LEU A 123 -1.02 -3.31 -4.94
CA LEU A 123 -2.20 -2.46 -4.69
C LEU A 123 -3.26 -3.10 -3.77
N PRO A 124 -3.69 -4.36 -3.95
CA PRO A 124 -4.74 -4.93 -3.11
C PRO A 124 -4.36 -4.98 -1.63
N GLU A 125 -3.08 -5.24 -1.34
CA GLU A 125 -2.54 -5.30 0.02
C GLU A 125 -2.41 -3.90 0.65
N MET A 126 -2.13 -2.89 -0.18
CA MET A 126 -2.10 -1.47 0.21
C MET A 126 -3.52 -0.85 0.33
N GLY A 127 -4.58 -1.59 0.01
CA GLY A 127 -5.95 -1.08 0.01
C GLY A 127 -6.27 -0.19 -1.19
N GLY A 128 -5.60 -0.41 -2.32
CA GLY A 128 -5.88 0.24 -3.59
C GLY A 128 -6.44 -0.74 -4.62
N LYS A 129 -7.12 -0.21 -5.64
CA LYS A 129 -7.42 -0.93 -6.88
C LYS A 129 -6.89 -0.17 -8.09
N LEU A 130 -6.57 -0.90 -9.15
CA LEU A 130 -6.21 -0.31 -10.42
C LEU A 130 -7.47 0.20 -11.15
N VAL A 131 -7.40 1.42 -11.68
CA VAL A 131 -8.48 2.03 -12.47
C VAL A 131 -8.09 2.15 -13.95
N ASP A 132 -6.90 2.67 -14.23
CA ASP A 132 -6.38 2.86 -15.59
C ASP A 132 -4.86 2.65 -15.60
N GLN A 133 -4.29 2.32 -16.75
CA GLN A 133 -2.85 2.26 -16.95
C GLN A 133 -2.48 2.60 -18.38
N GLY A 134 -1.29 3.15 -18.58
CA GLY A 134 -0.82 3.44 -19.92
C GLY A 134 0.53 4.15 -19.94
N ILE A 135 0.74 4.89 -21.02
CA ILE A 135 1.94 5.69 -21.26
C ILE A 135 1.53 7.14 -21.44
N ASP A 136 2.24 8.04 -20.78
CA ASP A 136 2.07 9.48 -20.85
C ASP A 136 3.43 10.12 -21.13
N GLY A 137 3.66 10.54 -22.38
CA GLY A 137 4.97 10.92 -22.88
C GLY A 137 5.95 9.74 -22.89
N GLU A 138 7.07 9.86 -22.16
CA GLU A 138 8.08 8.82 -22.00
C GLU A 138 7.89 7.98 -20.72
N LYS A 139 6.83 8.22 -19.94
CA LYS A 139 6.61 7.56 -18.65
C LYS A 139 5.41 6.63 -18.68
N HIS A 140 5.55 5.50 -18.01
CA HIS A 140 4.45 4.59 -17.70
C HIS A 140 3.65 5.13 -16.52
N TYR A 141 2.35 4.89 -16.48
CA TYR A 141 1.50 5.32 -15.36
C TYR A 141 0.45 4.28 -14.96
N LEU A 142 0.02 4.39 -13.71
CA LEU A 142 -1.20 3.79 -13.16
C LEU A 142 -2.09 4.90 -12.59
N VAL A 143 -3.39 4.78 -12.80
CA VAL A 143 -4.38 5.49 -11.98
C VAL A 143 -4.91 4.49 -10.97
N ILE A 144 -4.74 4.81 -9.70
CA ILE A 144 -5.12 3.93 -8.59
C ILE A 144 -6.19 4.61 -7.74
N GLU A 145 -7.13 3.83 -7.23
CA GLU A 145 -8.22 4.32 -6.37
C GLU A 145 -8.11 3.68 -4.98
N LYS A 146 -8.28 4.49 -3.93
CA LYS A 146 -8.33 4.01 -2.55
C LYS A 146 -9.65 3.28 -2.30
N VAL A 147 -9.55 2.04 -1.80
CA VAL A 147 -10.71 1.20 -1.45
C VAL A 147 -10.61 0.70 -0.01
N ASP A 148 -11.75 0.39 0.60
CA ASP A 148 -11.74 -0.29 1.90
C ASP A 148 -11.22 -1.73 1.75
N LYS A 149 -10.39 -2.18 2.70
CA LYS A 149 -9.90 -3.56 2.79
C LYS A 149 -11.01 -4.62 2.97
N GLN A 150 -12.29 -4.25 2.89
CA GLN A 150 -13.43 -5.12 3.13
C GLN A 150 -14.06 -5.74 1.87
N ASP A 151 -13.73 -5.27 0.66
CA ASP A 151 -14.39 -5.73 -0.58
C ASP A 151 -13.77 -6.99 -1.23
N SER A 152 -12.77 -7.64 -0.60
CA SER A 152 -12.13 -8.86 -1.13
C SER A 152 -12.28 -10.10 -0.23
N LYS A 153 -13.41 -10.26 0.47
CA LYS A 153 -13.74 -11.54 1.12
C LYS A 153 -14.40 -12.50 0.14
N GLU A 154 -13.60 -13.08 -0.76
CA GLU A 154 -13.98 -14.37 -1.33
C GLU A 154 -13.91 -15.45 -0.25
N THR A 155 -14.97 -16.24 -0.18
CA THR A 155 -15.20 -17.29 0.81
C THR A 155 -14.34 -18.51 0.46
N THR A 156 -13.10 -18.54 0.95
CA THR A 156 -12.33 -19.78 1.08
C THR A 156 -11.77 -19.87 2.49
N THR A 157 -11.70 -21.08 3.04
CA THR A 157 -10.94 -21.45 4.25
C THR A 157 -9.43 -21.31 4.02
N SER A 158 -8.98 -20.18 3.49
CA SER A 158 -7.58 -19.86 3.26
C SER A 158 -7.02 -19.25 4.55
N VAL A 159 -5.84 -19.74 4.97
CA VAL A 159 -5.13 -19.13 6.09
C VAL A 159 -4.71 -17.73 5.65
N ASN A 160 -5.16 -16.70 6.38
CA ASN A 160 -4.72 -15.34 6.16
C ASN A 160 -3.22 -15.23 6.51
N ARG A 161 -2.38 -14.94 5.51
CA ARG A 161 -0.94 -14.73 5.67
C ARG A 161 -0.64 -13.24 5.75
N ASP A 162 -1.06 -12.63 6.85
CA ASP A 162 -0.88 -11.21 7.15
C ASP A 162 0.47 -10.91 7.83
N LYS A 163 1.25 -11.94 8.17
CA LYS A 163 2.56 -11.80 8.80
C LYS A 163 3.68 -12.29 7.89
N VAL A 164 4.83 -11.64 7.98
CA VAL A 164 6.06 -12.02 7.28
C VAL A 164 7.18 -12.25 8.29
N LEU A 165 7.81 -13.41 8.21
CA LEU A 165 9.01 -13.76 8.96
C LEU A 165 10.20 -13.71 8.01
N VAL A 166 11.07 -12.73 8.22
CA VAL A 166 12.35 -12.64 7.53
C VAL A 166 13.40 -13.35 8.39
N VAL A 167 13.92 -14.46 7.91
CA VAL A 167 15.03 -15.17 8.54
C VAL A 167 16.31 -14.73 7.86
N GLN A 168 17.28 -14.25 8.63
CA GLN A 168 18.57 -13.82 8.09
C GLN A 168 19.70 -14.56 8.78
N SER A 169 20.40 -15.37 7.99
CA SER A 169 21.52 -16.20 8.44
C SER A 169 22.90 -15.55 8.21
N ASN A 170 22.95 -14.52 7.38
CA ASN A 170 24.19 -13.87 6.92
C ASN A 170 24.42 -12.54 7.61
N GLY A 171 25.66 -12.29 8.03
CA GLY A 171 26.05 -11.10 8.76
C GLY A 171 26.48 -9.93 7.87
N ILE A 172 27.14 -8.96 8.50
CA ILE A 172 27.68 -7.75 7.84
C ILE A 172 28.71 -8.04 6.74
N GLY A 173 29.27 -9.25 6.70
CA GLY A 173 30.19 -9.69 5.64
C GLY A 173 29.53 -9.94 4.28
N ASN A 174 28.19 -10.03 4.23
CA ASN A 174 27.44 -10.15 2.99
C ASN A 174 26.47 -8.98 2.86
N ALA A 175 26.93 -7.89 2.25
CA ALA A 175 26.17 -6.65 2.13
C ALA A 175 24.83 -6.86 1.42
N GLU A 176 24.81 -7.61 0.31
CA GLU A 176 23.59 -7.85 -0.48
C GLU A 176 22.48 -8.50 0.36
N ARG A 177 22.81 -9.57 1.09
CA ARG A 177 21.85 -10.25 1.96
C ARG A 177 21.42 -9.37 3.13
N ALA A 178 22.35 -8.62 3.71
CA ALA A 178 22.06 -7.69 4.79
C ALA A 178 21.06 -6.62 4.32
N TYR A 179 21.27 -6.02 3.15
CA TYR A 179 20.36 -5.05 2.53
C TYR A 179 18.99 -5.67 2.20
N ALA A 180 18.97 -6.86 1.58
CA ALA A 180 17.73 -7.56 1.25
C ALA A 180 16.83 -7.74 2.47
N THR A 181 17.40 -8.03 3.64
CA THR A 181 16.65 -8.20 4.90
C THR A 181 15.73 -7.01 5.19
N PHE A 182 16.27 -5.80 5.10
CA PHE A 182 15.53 -4.58 5.46
C PHE A 182 14.72 -4.00 4.30
N ILE A 183 15.19 -4.16 3.06
CA ILE A 183 14.43 -3.78 1.86
C ILE A 183 13.12 -4.58 1.78
N PHE A 184 13.17 -5.90 1.92
CA PHE A 184 11.98 -6.74 1.92
C PHE A 184 11.08 -6.49 3.15
N ALA A 185 11.68 -6.26 4.33
CA ALA A 185 10.90 -5.91 5.51
C ALA A 185 10.10 -4.62 5.30
N LYS A 186 10.73 -3.56 4.77
CA LYS A 186 10.05 -2.29 4.49
C LYS A 186 8.96 -2.43 3.42
N ALA A 187 9.22 -3.18 2.35
CA ALA A 187 8.19 -3.47 1.34
C ALA A 187 6.97 -4.21 1.94
N ALA A 188 7.21 -5.22 2.77
CA ALA A 188 6.13 -5.93 3.44
C ALA A 188 5.34 -5.03 4.40
N LEU A 189 6.03 -4.13 5.12
CA LEU A 189 5.39 -3.14 6.00
C LEU A 189 4.51 -2.15 5.21
N SER A 190 4.98 -1.63 4.07
CA SER A 190 4.18 -0.72 3.24
C SER A 190 2.96 -1.41 2.61
N MET A 191 3.05 -2.72 2.39
CA MET A 191 1.90 -3.57 2.03
C MET A 191 0.99 -3.89 3.23
N GLY A 192 1.23 -3.31 4.40
CA GLY A 192 0.41 -3.50 5.60
C GLY A 192 0.57 -4.86 6.28
N LYS A 193 1.68 -5.57 6.04
CA LYS A 193 1.99 -6.85 6.72
C LYS A 193 2.66 -6.60 8.06
N ASN A 194 2.45 -7.52 9.00
CA ASN A 194 3.19 -7.54 10.26
C ASN A 194 4.55 -8.23 10.06
N VAL A 195 5.65 -7.52 10.27
CA VAL A 195 6.99 -8.05 9.99
C VAL A 195 7.74 -8.44 11.26
N SER A 196 8.29 -9.65 11.26
CA SER A 196 9.25 -10.13 12.25
C SER A 196 10.54 -10.51 11.55
N ILE A 197 11.68 -9.97 12.00
CA ILE A 197 13.00 -10.32 11.49
C ILE A 197 13.69 -11.20 12.55
N PHE A 198 14.17 -12.37 12.16
CA PHE A 198 14.91 -13.27 13.03
C PHE A 198 16.34 -13.45 12.53
N LEU A 199 17.28 -12.83 13.25
CA LEU A 199 18.71 -12.90 12.96
C LEU A 199 19.29 -14.13 13.66
N LEU A 200 19.92 -15.01 12.88
CA LEU A 200 20.57 -16.24 13.39
C LEU A 200 21.90 -16.48 12.70
N MET A 201 22.69 -17.42 13.22
CA MET A 201 24.05 -17.69 12.73
C MET A 201 24.90 -16.42 12.69
N ASP A 202 25.34 -15.98 11.51
CA ASP A 202 26.13 -14.77 11.36
C ASP A 202 25.29 -13.50 11.25
N GLY A 203 23.99 -13.64 10.93
CA GLY A 203 23.03 -12.53 10.89
C GLY A 203 22.95 -11.75 12.20
N VAL A 204 23.24 -12.39 13.34
CA VAL A 204 23.29 -11.69 14.64
C VAL A 204 24.37 -10.60 14.69
N SER A 205 25.36 -10.61 13.78
CA SER A 205 26.38 -9.56 13.69
C SER A 205 25.83 -8.23 13.16
N ILE A 206 24.63 -8.19 12.58
CA ILE A 206 24.00 -6.96 12.08
C ILE A 206 23.47 -6.10 13.24
N ALA A 207 22.90 -6.72 14.28
CA ALA A 207 22.17 -6.06 15.36
C ALA A 207 22.99 -5.27 16.42
N PRO A 208 24.29 -5.53 16.66
CA PRO A 208 25.07 -4.74 17.60
C PRO A 208 25.20 -3.28 17.18
N LYS A 209 25.28 -2.39 18.18
CA LYS A 209 25.39 -0.95 17.97
C LYS A 209 26.53 -0.60 17.03
N GLY A 210 26.20 0.13 15.96
CA GLY A 210 27.18 0.58 14.97
C GLY A 210 27.69 -0.50 14.00
N ASN A 211 27.26 -1.76 14.09
CA ASN A 211 27.68 -2.76 13.11
C ASN A 211 26.98 -2.57 11.76
N ALA A 212 25.66 -2.37 11.75
CA ALA A 212 24.91 -2.10 10.52
C ALA A 212 25.47 -0.88 9.76
N ALA A 213 25.92 0.16 10.48
CA ALA A 213 26.59 1.34 9.92
C ALA A 213 27.85 1.05 9.08
N THR A 214 28.47 -0.12 9.27
CA THR A 214 29.65 -0.52 8.50
C THR A 214 29.31 -1.03 7.11
N VAL A 215 28.05 -1.43 6.87
CA VAL A 215 27.56 -1.95 5.60
C VAL A 215 27.02 -0.80 4.75
N LYS A 216 27.60 -0.62 3.56
CA LYS A 216 27.30 0.50 2.65
C LYS A 216 27.07 0.01 1.23
N HIS A 217 26.23 0.72 0.49
CA HIS A 217 25.99 0.50 -0.93
C HIS A 217 25.83 1.86 -1.65
N PRO A 218 26.28 2.01 -2.90
CA PRO A 218 26.15 3.29 -3.62
C PRO A 218 24.70 3.68 -3.94
N ALA A 219 23.79 2.71 -4.08
CA ALA A 219 22.41 2.93 -4.48
C ALA A 219 21.39 2.93 -3.33
N PHE A 220 21.81 2.54 -2.12
CA PHE A 220 20.91 2.44 -0.96
C PHE A 220 21.49 3.27 0.18
N ASP A 221 20.62 3.75 1.07
CA ASP A 221 21.07 4.38 2.30
C ASP A 221 21.88 3.38 3.15
N ARG A 222 22.56 3.85 4.19
CA ARG A 222 23.29 2.97 5.09
C ARG A 222 22.36 1.99 5.79
N LEU A 223 22.85 0.79 6.03
CA LEU A 223 22.02 -0.29 6.57
C LEU A 223 21.42 0.04 7.95
N ASP A 224 22.13 0.83 8.77
CA ASP A 224 21.63 1.27 10.09
C ASP A 224 20.40 2.16 9.99
N HIS A 225 20.30 2.98 8.94
CA HIS A 225 19.11 3.78 8.68
C HIS A 225 17.94 2.89 8.27
N LEU A 226 18.15 1.97 7.32
CA LEU A 226 17.11 1.03 6.89
C LEU A 226 16.58 0.15 8.03
N MET A 227 17.48 -0.28 8.93
CA MET A 227 17.10 -1.02 10.12
C MET A 227 16.27 -0.16 11.08
N THR A 228 16.67 1.09 11.30
CA THR A 228 15.93 2.04 12.16
C THR A 228 14.54 2.30 11.60
N GLU A 229 14.44 2.58 10.30
CA GLU A 229 13.16 2.80 9.62
C GLU A 229 12.24 1.59 9.70
N ALA A 230 12.77 0.37 9.54
CA ALA A 230 11.97 -0.85 9.69
C ALA A 230 11.44 -1.02 11.12
N ILE A 231 12.26 -0.73 12.14
CA ILE A 231 11.87 -0.77 13.56
C ILE A 231 10.79 0.30 13.85
N ASP A 232 10.99 1.52 13.37
CA ASP A 232 10.06 2.64 13.57
C ASP A 232 8.72 2.39 12.87
N ALA A 233 8.74 1.70 11.73
CA ALA A 233 7.55 1.21 11.03
C ALA A 233 6.91 -0.04 11.68
N GLY A 234 7.46 -0.56 12.78
CA GLY A 234 6.84 -1.60 13.61
C GLY A 234 7.41 -3.02 13.45
N ALA A 235 8.50 -3.21 12.69
CA ALA A 235 9.16 -4.51 12.62
C ALA A 235 9.73 -4.92 13.99
N THR A 236 9.53 -6.18 14.36
CA THR A 236 10.19 -6.75 15.54
C THR A 236 11.45 -7.50 15.14
N ILE A 237 12.61 -7.11 15.68
CA ILE A 237 13.89 -7.79 15.41
C ILE A 237 14.30 -8.69 16.57
N TYR A 238 14.36 -9.98 16.29
CA TYR A 238 14.84 -11.03 17.19
C TYR A 238 16.29 -11.39 16.85
N VAL A 239 17.11 -11.56 17.88
CA VAL A 239 18.51 -11.97 17.77
C VAL A 239 18.67 -13.32 18.47
N CYS A 240 19.06 -14.35 17.73
CA CYS A 240 19.25 -15.69 18.26
C CYS A 240 20.25 -15.68 19.43
N GLU A 241 19.77 -16.06 20.62
CA GLU A 241 20.56 -16.05 21.86
C GLU A 241 21.81 -16.93 21.75
N LEU A 242 21.68 -18.15 21.23
CA LEU A 242 22.82 -19.06 21.07
C LEU A 242 23.87 -18.49 20.11
N SER A 243 23.44 -17.96 18.96
CA SER A 243 24.35 -17.37 17.97
C SER A 243 25.04 -16.10 18.48
N ALA A 244 24.32 -15.29 19.27
CA ALA A 244 24.88 -14.12 19.95
C ALA A 244 25.94 -14.54 20.98
N ASN A 245 25.66 -15.58 21.78
CA ASN A 245 26.59 -16.11 22.78
C ASN A 245 27.90 -16.62 22.16
N PHE A 246 27.84 -17.32 21.01
CA PHE A 246 29.05 -17.74 20.27
C PHE A 246 29.96 -16.56 19.87
N ARG A 247 29.41 -15.34 19.79
CA ARG A 247 30.10 -14.10 19.41
C ARG A 247 30.31 -13.15 20.59
N GLY A 248 29.95 -13.55 21.80
CA GLY A 248 30.04 -12.70 23.00
C GLY A 248 29.10 -11.49 23.01
N ILE A 249 28.06 -11.47 22.17
CA ILE A 249 27.09 -10.38 22.06
C ILE A 249 26.04 -10.53 23.17
N LYS A 250 25.77 -9.44 23.90
CA LYS A 250 24.75 -9.39 24.96
C LYS A 250 23.65 -8.40 24.59
N GLN A 251 22.49 -8.49 25.26
CA GLN A 251 21.33 -7.61 25.06
C GLN A 251 21.69 -6.11 25.10
N LYS A 252 22.64 -5.70 25.96
CA LYS A 252 23.08 -4.30 26.11
C LYS A 252 23.86 -3.76 24.90
N ASP A 253 24.44 -4.67 24.11
CA ASP A 253 25.26 -4.36 22.95
C ASP A 253 24.39 -4.16 21.70
N LEU A 254 23.13 -4.60 21.74
CA LEU A 254 22.19 -4.53 20.62
C LEU A 254 21.61 -3.13 20.43
N GLU A 255 21.31 -2.79 19.17
CA GLU A 255 20.56 -1.60 18.79
C GLU A 255 19.17 -1.55 19.45
N LYS A 256 18.67 -0.33 19.65
CA LYS A 256 17.34 -0.13 20.25
C LYS A 256 16.28 -0.74 19.33
N GLY A 257 15.44 -1.63 19.87
CA GLY A 257 14.43 -2.37 19.11
C GLY A 257 14.81 -3.83 18.81
N CYS A 258 16.08 -4.20 18.97
CA CYS A 258 16.54 -5.59 18.87
C CYS A 258 16.47 -6.29 20.23
N LYS A 259 15.99 -7.54 20.26
CA LYS A 259 15.93 -8.35 21.49
C LYS A 259 16.43 -9.78 21.30
N LEU A 260 17.15 -10.29 22.30
CA LEU A 260 17.57 -11.69 22.33
C LEU A 260 16.35 -12.61 22.41
N ALA A 261 16.39 -13.70 21.66
CA ALA A 261 15.38 -14.74 21.69
C ALA A 261 15.97 -16.13 21.44
N GLY A 262 15.40 -17.12 22.11
CA GLY A 262 15.83 -18.51 22.02
C GLY A 262 15.12 -19.31 20.93
N ALA A 263 15.47 -20.59 20.83
CA ALA A 263 14.92 -21.51 19.85
C ALA A 263 13.39 -21.65 19.92
N ALA A 264 12.80 -21.56 21.12
CA ALA A 264 11.34 -21.64 21.29
C ALA A 264 10.63 -20.51 20.52
N THR A 265 11.09 -19.26 20.66
CA THR A 265 10.54 -18.13 19.90
C THR A 265 10.63 -18.36 18.40
N TYR A 266 11.79 -18.83 17.91
CA TYR A 266 11.96 -19.14 16.50
C TYR A 266 10.97 -20.18 15.99
N VAL A 267 10.86 -21.31 16.69
CA VAL A 267 9.95 -22.40 16.31
C VAL A 267 8.49 -21.94 16.39
N THR A 268 8.11 -21.12 17.37
CA THR A 268 6.77 -20.55 17.47
C THR A 268 6.44 -19.66 16.27
N LEU A 269 7.34 -18.75 15.88
CA LEU A 269 7.14 -17.90 14.69
C LEU A 269 7.06 -18.74 13.41
N LEU A 270 7.95 -19.73 13.27
CA LEU A 270 8.01 -20.61 12.10
C LEU A 270 6.78 -21.52 11.97
N SER A 271 6.19 -21.94 13.10
CA SER A 271 5.06 -22.88 13.12
C SER A 271 3.70 -22.17 13.07
N ASP A 272 3.66 -20.85 13.17
CA ASP A 272 2.43 -20.08 13.05
C ASP A 272 2.04 -19.98 11.56
N PRO A 273 0.91 -20.58 11.15
CA PRO A 273 0.53 -20.65 9.74
C PRO A 273 0.14 -19.30 9.13
N THR A 274 -0.01 -18.25 9.95
CA THR A 274 -0.23 -16.86 9.50
C THR A 274 1.05 -16.17 9.00
N TYR A 275 2.23 -16.77 9.25
CA TYR A 275 3.48 -16.29 8.69
C TYR A 275 3.75 -16.86 7.30
N ALA A 276 4.03 -15.98 6.34
CA ALA A 276 4.88 -16.30 5.20
C ALA A 276 6.34 -16.17 5.62
N VAL A 277 7.20 -17.10 5.20
CA VAL A 277 8.60 -17.14 5.62
C VAL A 277 9.51 -16.95 4.42
N VAL A 278 10.44 -16.01 4.54
CA VAL A 278 11.54 -15.80 3.60
C VAL A 278 12.87 -15.94 4.34
N ASN A 279 13.85 -16.58 3.70
CA ASN A 279 15.17 -16.76 4.26
C ASN A 279 16.24 -16.21 3.31
N PHE A 280 17.16 -15.40 3.85
CA PHE A 280 18.28 -14.83 3.13
C PHE A 280 19.63 -15.43 3.59
#